data_AF-A0A8H3YDA2-F1
#
_entry.id   AF-A0A8H3YDA2-F1
#
_cell.length_a   1.000
_cell.length_b   1.000
_cell.length_c   1.000
_cell.angle_alpha   90.00
_cell.angle_beta   90.00
_cell.angle_gamma   90.00
#
_symmetry.space_group_name_H-M   'P 1'
#
loop_
_entity.id
_entity.type
_entity.pdbx_description
1 polymer ?
#
loop_
_entity_poly.entity_id
_entity_poly.type
_entity_poly.pdbx_seq_one_letter_code
_entity_poly.pdbx_strand_id
1 'polypeptide(L)'
;MSSLADLFEFLHSPNPDARQVALTNLVGHTAKGQAARSIFIPNGSTPTKAQLVANQNGEQTKALSQAELFKIGMLEDLKLLCRDQAMIAHDAFSALINLSDTIIVARHLADEPFLKFLISYTCNHTSPLSPLSAMLLSNISSHASITPMIPLLQIPIIEMPPLPASYPNASTIPPYYFPLSRSASSTIHPAFRPEMEAKPDQLPTVDAVRALVQAFEDGAAEGVEEGKEGAKRKGGVHFLASVFANISMVRQTRPTLLSPYPAFPKPVDPENLSPDDEPLLTKIVVYTEHKDTIRRGGALGCIKNAAMDRASHPFLLATEHDRVKLPSNPSRKVKGVDVLPWVLSPLMGPEEIDMDDSENLPETLQFLGPDKVRERDPALRLMCVDILILLAASFTGREALRNRGTYTVIKLAHEVETDANISEQMTRLVGLLKRDEGDDSARDVLDVRQFGEEEITVDDTTTKEAEGDEDLDIEVL
;
A
#
# COMPACT_ATOMS: atom_id res chain seq x y z
N MET A 1 7.78 -18.31 -35.77
CA MET A 1 6.68 -17.55 -35.13
C MET A 1 5.42 -18.40 -34.98
N SER A 2 5.02 -19.24 -35.95
CA SER A 2 3.91 -20.19 -35.77
C SER A 2 4.17 -21.21 -34.65
N SER A 3 5.38 -21.79 -34.60
CA SER A 3 5.71 -22.87 -33.65
C SER A 3 5.62 -22.50 -32.16
N LEU A 4 5.75 -21.22 -31.79
CA LEU A 4 5.62 -20.77 -30.40
C LEU A 4 4.16 -20.52 -30.03
N ALA A 5 3.35 -20.04 -30.96
CA ALA A 5 1.91 -19.88 -30.72
C ALA A 5 1.22 -21.23 -30.52
N ASP A 6 1.67 -22.27 -31.24
CA ASP A 6 1.15 -23.64 -31.08
C ASP A 6 1.33 -24.15 -29.63
N LEU A 7 2.31 -23.64 -28.88
CA LEU A 7 2.51 -24.02 -27.48
C LEU A 7 1.42 -23.50 -26.54
N PHE A 8 0.68 -22.45 -26.93
CA PHE A 8 -0.37 -21.89 -26.08
C PHE A 8 -1.53 -22.86 -25.87
N GLU A 9 -1.82 -23.72 -26.86
CA GLU A 9 -2.85 -24.75 -26.75
C GLU A 9 -2.56 -25.74 -25.61
N PHE A 10 -1.29 -25.92 -25.24
CA PHE A 10 -0.92 -26.81 -24.16
C PHE A 10 -0.98 -26.16 -22.78
N LEU A 11 -1.16 -24.82 -22.67
CA LEU A 11 -1.24 -24.12 -21.38
C LEU A 11 -2.48 -24.49 -20.58
N HIS A 12 -3.59 -24.85 -21.25
CA HIS A 12 -4.81 -25.34 -20.62
C HIS A 12 -4.98 -26.86 -20.73
N SER A 13 -3.91 -27.59 -21.09
CA SER A 13 -3.94 -29.06 -21.14
C SER A 13 -4.29 -29.65 -19.78
N PRO A 14 -5.11 -30.71 -19.69
CA PRO A 14 -5.34 -31.41 -18.43
C PRO A 14 -4.07 -32.06 -17.87
N ASN A 15 -3.08 -32.35 -18.73
CA ASN A 15 -1.81 -32.95 -18.33
C ASN A 15 -0.84 -31.88 -17.77
N PRO A 16 -0.45 -31.92 -16.48
CA PRO A 16 0.50 -30.97 -15.90
C PRO A 16 1.86 -30.97 -16.59
N ASP A 17 2.33 -32.13 -17.07
CA ASP A 17 3.63 -32.23 -17.76
C ASP A 17 3.61 -31.46 -19.09
N ALA A 18 2.48 -31.52 -19.80
CA ALA A 18 2.30 -30.76 -21.04
C ALA A 18 2.28 -29.25 -20.77
N ARG A 19 1.57 -28.81 -19.71
CA ARG A 19 1.55 -27.40 -19.28
C ARG A 19 2.95 -26.92 -18.90
N GLN A 20 3.69 -27.73 -18.13
CA GLN A 20 5.05 -27.41 -17.70
C GLN A 20 5.99 -27.27 -18.90
N VAL A 21 6.04 -28.26 -19.80
CA VAL A 21 6.91 -28.21 -20.99
C VAL A 21 6.56 -27.01 -21.85
N ALA A 22 5.27 -26.73 -22.07
CA ALA A 22 4.85 -25.57 -22.84
C ALA A 22 5.33 -24.26 -22.20
N LEU A 23 5.02 -24.07 -20.92
CA LEU A 23 5.33 -22.82 -20.22
C LEU A 23 6.84 -22.56 -20.07
N THR A 24 7.63 -23.60 -19.76
CA THR A 24 9.10 -23.49 -19.69
C THR A 24 9.71 -23.05 -21.04
N ASN A 25 9.12 -23.46 -22.17
CA ASN A 25 9.56 -23.00 -23.50
C ASN A 25 9.03 -21.61 -23.88
N LEU A 26 8.03 -21.09 -23.18
CA LEU A 26 7.42 -19.78 -23.45
C LEU A 26 7.98 -18.66 -22.57
N VAL A 27 8.28 -18.95 -21.30
CA VAL A 27 8.66 -17.94 -20.29
C VAL A 27 9.86 -17.10 -20.74
N GLY A 28 10.85 -17.72 -21.39
CA GLY A 28 12.04 -17.04 -21.92
C GLY A 28 11.75 -15.98 -23.00
N HIS A 29 10.57 -16.02 -23.63
CA HIS A 29 10.14 -15.08 -24.66
C HIS A 29 9.29 -13.91 -24.13
N THR A 30 8.96 -13.91 -22.85
CA THR A 30 8.10 -12.88 -22.22
C THR A 30 8.88 -11.63 -21.80
N ALA A 31 10.19 -11.78 -21.55
CA ALA A 31 11.06 -10.71 -21.08
C ALA A 31 11.14 -9.52 -22.05
N LYS A 32 11.36 -8.33 -21.51
CA LYS A 32 11.51 -7.10 -22.28
C LYS A 32 12.65 -7.23 -23.30
N GLY A 33 12.40 -6.83 -24.54
CA GLY A 33 13.37 -6.88 -25.64
C GLY A 33 13.38 -8.18 -26.45
N GLN A 34 12.64 -9.22 -26.04
CA GLN A 34 12.55 -10.47 -26.79
C GLN A 34 11.78 -10.30 -28.11
N ALA A 35 12.30 -10.89 -29.20
CA ALA A 35 11.72 -10.74 -30.53
C ALA A 35 10.29 -11.29 -30.64
N ALA A 36 10.00 -12.38 -29.93
CA ALA A 36 8.69 -13.01 -29.91
C ALA A 36 7.73 -12.41 -28.87
N ARG A 37 8.13 -11.39 -28.08
CA ARG A 37 7.32 -10.88 -26.97
C ARG A 37 5.95 -10.34 -27.38
N SER A 38 5.83 -9.78 -28.58
CA SER A 38 4.59 -9.20 -29.08
C SER A 38 3.45 -10.21 -29.24
N ILE A 39 3.75 -11.51 -29.30
CA ILE A 39 2.73 -12.56 -29.38
C ILE A 39 1.97 -12.74 -28.06
N PHE A 40 2.48 -12.21 -26.95
CA PHE A 40 1.87 -12.30 -25.61
C PHE A 40 1.06 -11.05 -25.23
N ILE A 41 1.17 -9.97 -26.01
CA ILE A 41 0.62 -8.64 -25.66
C ILE A 41 -0.60 -8.33 -26.53
N PRO A 42 -1.81 -8.24 -25.95
CA PRO A 42 -2.99 -7.75 -26.65
C PRO A 42 -2.81 -6.31 -27.12
N ASN A 43 -3.48 -5.93 -28.22
CA ASN A 43 -3.43 -4.59 -28.79
C ASN A 43 -4.46 -3.63 -28.15
N GLY A 44 -5.51 -4.15 -27.52
CA GLY A 44 -6.65 -3.38 -26.99
C GLY A 44 -6.90 -3.55 -25.48
N SER A 45 -7.81 -2.72 -24.95
CA SER A 45 -8.30 -2.83 -23.57
C SER A 45 -9.07 -4.13 -23.34
N THR A 46 -9.25 -4.49 -22.07
CA THR A 46 -10.09 -5.62 -21.63
C THR A 46 -11.46 -5.56 -22.30
N PRO A 47 -11.88 -6.60 -23.04
CA PRO A 47 -13.15 -6.56 -23.75
C PRO A 47 -14.32 -6.49 -22.78
N THR A 48 -15.34 -5.70 -23.12
CA THR A 48 -16.60 -5.72 -22.37
C THR A 48 -17.35 -7.02 -22.67
N LYS A 49 -18.22 -7.48 -21.75
CA LYS A 49 -19.09 -8.65 -21.99
C LYS A 49 -19.88 -8.51 -23.31
N ALA A 50 -20.25 -7.29 -23.71
CA ALA A 50 -20.90 -7.00 -24.98
C ALA A 50 -20.01 -7.31 -26.21
N GLN A 51 -18.71 -7.01 -26.15
CA GLN A 51 -17.76 -7.28 -27.23
C GLN A 51 -17.41 -8.78 -27.38
N LEU A 52 -17.62 -9.58 -26.34
CA LEU A 52 -17.42 -11.04 -26.36
C LEU A 52 -18.65 -11.79 -26.92
N VAL A 53 -19.85 -11.17 -26.89
CA VAL A 53 -21.14 -11.80 -27.25
C VAL A 53 -21.68 -11.30 -28.60
N ALA A 54 -21.02 -10.32 -29.23
CA ALA A 54 -21.38 -9.75 -30.52
C ALA A 54 -21.11 -10.71 -31.70
N ASN A 55 -21.86 -11.80 -31.77
CA ASN A 55 -22.01 -12.63 -32.97
C ASN A 55 -23.46 -13.08 -33.22
N GLN A 56 -24.43 -12.66 -32.39
CA GLN A 56 -25.82 -13.11 -32.53
C GLN A 56 -26.83 -12.02 -32.94
N ASN A 57 -26.57 -10.72 -32.69
CA ASN A 57 -27.61 -9.68 -32.85
C ASN A 57 -27.25 -8.46 -33.75
N GLY A 58 -26.21 -8.52 -34.58
CA GLY A 58 -26.04 -7.56 -35.69
C GLY A 58 -25.75 -6.09 -35.32
N GLU A 59 -25.54 -5.72 -34.06
CA GLU A 59 -25.03 -4.40 -33.69
C GLU A 59 -23.49 -4.35 -33.85
N GLN A 60 -23.01 -3.43 -34.70
CA GLN A 60 -21.58 -3.25 -35.00
C GLN A 60 -20.81 -2.66 -33.81
N THR A 61 -20.57 -3.46 -32.77
CA THR A 61 -19.31 -3.35 -32.03
C THR A 61 -18.26 -4.11 -32.83
N LYS A 62 -17.13 -3.48 -33.12
CA LYS A 62 -16.05 -4.05 -33.93
C LYS A 62 -15.55 -5.34 -33.24
N ALA A 63 -15.97 -6.50 -33.74
CA ALA A 63 -15.60 -7.80 -33.19
C ALA A 63 -14.07 -7.93 -33.09
N LEU A 64 -13.58 -8.43 -31.96
CA LEU A 64 -12.15 -8.66 -31.77
C LEU A 64 -11.65 -9.69 -32.79
N SER A 65 -10.46 -9.46 -33.35
CA SER A 65 -9.84 -10.46 -34.23
C SER A 65 -9.53 -11.75 -33.48
N GLN A 66 -9.53 -12.90 -34.17
CA GLN A 66 -9.18 -14.18 -33.55
C GLN A 66 -7.79 -14.15 -32.89
N ALA A 67 -6.82 -13.45 -33.49
CA ALA A 67 -5.49 -13.26 -32.91
C ALA A 67 -5.52 -12.48 -31.58
N GLU A 68 -6.42 -11.52 -31.42
CA GLU A 68 -6.58 -10.78 -30.16
C GLU A 68 -7.24 -11.64 -29.09
N LEU A 69 -8.30 -12.38 -29.45
CA LEU A 69 -8.96 -13.31 -28.52
C LEU A 69 -7.98 -14.39 -28.03
N PHE A 70 -7.11 -14.87 -28.91
CA PHE A 70 -6.08 -15.85 -28.58
C PHE A 70 -5.08 -15.32 -27.55
N LYS A 71 -4.58 -14.09 -27.71
CA LYS A 71 -3.68 -13.44 -26.75
C LYS A 71 -4.35 -13.20 -25.39
N ILE A 72 -5.62 -12.81 -25.40
CA ILE A 72 -6.41 -12.63 -24.19
C ILE A 72 -6.58 -13.98 -23.47
N GLY A 73 -6.96 -15.04 -24.21
CA GLY A 73 -7.07 -16.40 -23.67
C GLY A 73 -5.77 -16.90 -23.05
N MET A 74 -4.63 -16.60 -23.68
CA MET A 74 -3.32 -16.92 -23.12
C MET A 74 -3.05 -16.21 -21.77
N LEU A 75 -3.47 -14.95 -21.61
CA LEU A 75 -3.35 -14.25 -20.32
C LEU A 75 -4.25 -14.90 -19.26
N GLU A 76 -5.46 -15.33 -19.64
CA GLU A 76 -6.33 -16.11 -18.75
C GLU A 76 -5.69 -17.43 -18.32
N ASP A 77 -5.09 -18.16 -19.26
CA ASP A 77 -4.37 -19.40 -18.99
C ASP A 77 -3.21 -19.16 -18.02
N LEU A 78 -2.39 -18.11 -18.23
CA LEU A 78 -1.32 -17.75 -17.29
C LEU A 78 -1.85 -17.40 -15.89
N LYS A 79 -2.98 -16.68 -15.79
CA LYS A 79 -3.63 -16.36 -14.50
C LYS A 79 -4.08 -17.63 -13.77
N LEU A 80 -4.58 -18.63 -14.49
CA LEU A 80 -4.97 -19.91 -13.92
C LEU A 80 -3.76 -20.74 -13.49
N LEU A 81 -2.69 -20.75 -14.29
CA LEU A 81 -1.45 -21.48 -14.02
C LEU A 81 -0.71 -21.01 -12.76
N CYS A 82 -0.95 -19.78 -12.31
CA CYS A 82 -0.48 -19.31 -10.99
C CYS A 82 -1.02 -20.16 -9.81
N ARG A 83 -2.09 -20.95 -10.01
CA ARG A 83 -2.66 -21.86 -9.00
C ARG A 83 -2.15 -23.31 -9.11
N ASP A 84 -1.24 -23.56 -10.04
CA ASP A 84 -0.72 -24.89 -10.33
C ASP A 84 0.43 -25.27 -9.38
N GLN A 85 1.08 -26.41 -9.67
CA GLN A 85 2.26 -26.89 -8.97
C GLN A 85 3.38 -25.84 -9.00
N ALA A 86 4.24 -25.86 -7.98
CA ALA A 86 5.22 -24.79 -7.71
C ALA A 86 6.07 -24.40 -8.93
N MET A 87 6.54 -25.36 -9.73
CA MET A 87 7.34 -25.08 -10.93
C MET A 87 6.55 -24.34 -12.02
N ILE A 88 5.33 -24.79 -12.30
CA ILE A 88 4.45 -24.17 -13.30
C ILE A 88 4.01 -22.78 -12.82
N ALA A 89 3.59 -22.67 -11.56
CA ALA A 89 3.18 -21.41 -10.97
C ALA A 89 4.33 -20.40 -10.93
N HIS A 90 5.56 -20.84 -10.68
CA HIS A 90 6.75 -20.00 -10.73
C HIS A 90 6.95 -19.39 -12.12
N ASP A 91 6.92 -20.22 -13.17
CA ASP A 91 7.08 -19.74 -14.55
C ASP A 91 5.90 -18.87 -14.99
N ALA A 92 4.69 -19.14 -14.49
CA ALA A 92 3.50 -18.34 -14.78
C ALA A 92 3.59 -16.95 -14.15
N PHE A 93 3.95 -16.87 -12.87
CA PHE A 93 4.22 -15.59 -12.22
C PHE A 93 5.35 -14.84 -12.93
N SER A 94 6.44 -15.52 -13.29
CA SER A 94 7.57 -14.92 -14.00
C SER A 94 7.16 -14.34 -15.36
N ALA A 95 6.35 -15.08 -16.12
CA ALA A 95 5.77 -14.62 -17.38
C ALA A 95 4.89 -13.37 -17.17
N LEU A 96 3.98 -13.40 -16.19
CA LEU A 96 3.10 -12.27 -15.90
C LEU A 96 3.86 -11.03 -15.41
N ILE A 97 4.90 -11.21 -14.58
CA ILE A 97 5.79 -10.12 -14.14
C ILE A 97 6.44 -9.47 -15.36
N ASN A 98 7.01 -10.28 -16.26
CA ASN A 98 7.67 -9.78 -17.47
C ASN A 98 6.72 -9.05 -18.42
N LEU A 99 5.44 -9.41 -18.47
CA LEU A 99 4.44 -8.81 -19.38
C LEU A 99 3.70 -7.60 -18.78
N SER A 100 3.61 -7.54 -17.45
CA SER A 100 2.87 -6.51 -16.70
C SER A 100 3.60 -5.17 -16.58
N ASP A 101 4.79 -5.02 -17.14
CA ASP A 101 5.41 -3.70 -17.37
C ASP A 101 4.59 -2.86 -18.39
N THR A 102 3.71 -3.49 -19.16
CA THR A 102 2.81 -2.81 -20.09
C THR A 102 1.42 -2.62 -19.47
N ILE A 103 0.91 -1.39 -19.55
CA ILE A 103 -0.42 -1.03 -19.05
C ILE A 103 -1.54 -1.89 -19.65
N ILE A 104 -1.40 -2.32 -20.91
CA ILE A 104 -2.41 -3.13 -21.58
C ILE A 104 -2.55 -4.47 -20.85
N VAL A 105 -1.45 -5.19 -20.68
CA VAL A 105 -1.46 -6.48 -19.95
C VAL A 105 -1.93 -6.25 -18.52
N ALA A 106 -1.42 -5.24 -17.82
CA ALA A 106 -1.84 -4.96 -16.45
C ALA A 106 -3.35 -4.75 -16.31
N ARG A 107 -4.01 -4.08 -17.29
CA ARG A 107 -5.47 -3.93 -17.32
C ARG A 107 -6.23 -5.24 -17.54
N HIS A 108 -5.67 -6.18 -18.29
CA HIS A 108 -6.24 -7.53 -18.45
C HIS A 108 -6.04 -8.40 -17.20
N LEU A 109 -4.99 -8.13 -16.42
CA LEU A 109 -4.76 -8.82 -15.13
C LEU A 109 -5.57 -8.21 -13.98
N ALA A 110 -5.96 -6.94 -14.07
CA ALA A 110 -6.63 -6.21 -12.99
C ALA A 110 -8.13 -6.53 -12.87
N ASP A 111 -8.55 -7.76 -13.16
CA ASP A 111 -9.90 -8.23 -12.83
C ASP A 111 -10.01 -8.58 -11.34
N GLU A 112 -11.18 -8.31 -10.76
CA GLU A 112 -11.41 -8.51 -9.33
C GLU A 112 -11.11 -9.96 -8.85
N PRO A 113 -11.56 -11.04 -9.53
CA PRO A 113 -11.22 -12.40 -9.14
C PRO A 113 -9.71 -12.68 -9.07
N PHE A 114 -8.94 -12.25 -10.08
CA PHE A 114 -7.50 -12.45 -10.10
C PHE A 114 -6.79 -11.59 -9.05
N LEU A 115 -7.19 -10.33 -8.87
CA LEU A 115 -6.61 -9.47 -7.83
C LEU A 115 -6.85 -10.02 -6.43
N LYS A 116 -8.06 -10.50 -6.13
CA LYS A 116 -8.37 -11.14 -4.84
C LYS A 116 -7.51 -12.38 -4.61
N PHE A 117 -7.36 -13.25 -5.62
CA PHE A 117 -6.43 -14.38 -5.56
C PHE A 117 -4.98 -13.93 -5.33
N LEU A 118 -4.49 -12.98 -6.12
CA LEU A 118 -3.11 -12.52 -6.07
C LEU A 118 -2.76 -11.94 -4.69
N ILE A 119 -3.68 -11.14 -4.12
CA ILE A 119 -3.53 -10.57 -2.78
C ILE A 119 -3.61 -11.67 -1.73
N SER A 120 -4.61 -12.56 -1.77
CA SER A 120 -4.69 -13.69 -0.83
C SER A 120 -3.44 -14.57 -0.88
N TYR A 121 -2.92 -14.89 -2.07
CA TYR A 121 -1.70 -15.68 -2.24
C TYR A 121 -0.48 -14.95 -1.69
N THR A 122 -0.37 -13.63 -1.92
CA THR A 122 0.71 -12.79 -1.38
C THR A 122 0.65 -12.69 0.15
N CYS A 123 -0.54 -12.65 0.74
CA CYS A 123 -0.73 -12.52 2.19
C CYS A 123 -0.66 -13.84 2.95
N ASN A 124 -0.90 -14.96 2.28
CA ASN A 124 -0.90 -16.27 2.94
C ASN A 124 0.52 -16.71 3.31
N HIS A 125 0.74 -17.01 4.58
CA HIS A 125 2.07 -17.22 5.16
C HIS A 125 2.78 -18.49 4.69
N THR A 126 2.04 -19.48 4.20
CA THR A 126 2.59 -20.75 3.65
C THR A 126 2.90 -20.67 2.17
N SER A 127 2.55 -19.58 1.47
CA SER A 127 2.74 -19.41 0.03
C SER A 127 4.23 -19.25 -0.33
N PRO A 128 4.86 -20.24 -0.99
CA PRO A 128 6.29 -20.20 -1.28
C PRO A 128 6.65 -19.17 -2.36
N LEU A 129 5.73 -18.87 -3.28
CA LEU A 129 5.95 -17.92 -4.38
C LEU A 129 5.44 -16.50 -4.05
N SER A 130 5.15 -16.21 -2.79
CA SER A 130 4.64 -14.90 -2.38
C SER A 130 5.56 -13.71 -2.75
N PRO A 131 6.90 -13.85 -2.84
CA PRO A 131 7.74 -12.78 -3.37
C PRO A 131 7.44 -12.44 -4.85
N LEU A 132 7.17 -13.45 -5.68
CA LEU A 132 6.82 -13.24 -7.10
C LEU A 132 5.43 -12.62 -7.24
N SER A 133 4.45 -13.07 -6.44
CA SER A 133 3.11 -12.48 -6.47
C SER A 133 3.13 -11.02 -5.97
N ALA A 134 3.97 -10.69 -4.98
CA ALA A 134 4.19 -9.31 -4.55
C ALA A 134 4.85 -8.46 -5.65
N MET A 135 5.82 -9.01 -6.39
CA MET A 135 6.44 -8.33 -7.53
C MET A 135 5.42 -8.05 -8.64
N LEU A 136 4.58 -9.04 -9.00
CA LEU A 136 3.50 -8.86 -9.96
C LEU A 136 2.51 -7.78 -9.51
N LEU A 137 2.10 -7.81 -8.24
CA LEU A 137 1.21 -6.79 -7.68
C LEU A 137 1.84 -5.39 -7.70
N SER A 138 3.16 -5.29 -7.51
CA SER A 138 3.88 -4.01 -7.63
C SER A 138 3.84 -3.44 -9.04
N ASN A 139 3.98 -4.28 -10.08
CA ASN A 139 3.83 -3.85 -11.47
C ASN A 139 2.39 -3.39 -11.75
N ILE A 140 1.39 -4.19 -11.36
CA ILE A 140 -0.03 -3.87 -11.58
C ILE A 140 -0.41 -2.56 -10.88
N SER A 141 0.01 -2.38 -9.63
CA SER A 141 -0.29 -1.19 -8.82
C SER A 141 0.44 0.08 -9.28
N SER A 142 1.50 -0.04 -10.09
CA SER A 142 2.24 1.12 -10.62
C SER A 142 1.40 2.00 -11.57
N HIS A 143 0.29 1.45 -12.05
CA HIS A 143 -0.58 2.13 -13.00
C HIS A 143 -1.73 2.84 -12.29
N ALA A 144 -1.73 4.18 -12.33
CA ALA A 144 -2.72 5.02 -11.65
C ALA A 144 -4.19 4.72 -11.98
N SER A 145 -4.49 4.11 -13.14
CA SER A 145 -5.86 3.68 -13.50
C SER A 145 -6.32 2.40 -12.79
N ILE A 146 -5.39 1.63 -12.22
CA ILE A 146 -5.65 0.34 -11.55
C ILE A 146 -5.47 0.48 -10.04
N THR A 147 -4.48 1.27 -9.58
CA THR A 147 -4.17 1.47 -8.16
C THR A 147 -5.41 1.72 -7.29
N PRO A 148 -6.41 2.54 -7.69
CA PRO A 148 -7.60 2.79 -6.88
C PRO A 148 -8.47 1.57 -6.61
N MET A 149 -8.37 0.53 -7.43
CA MET A 149 -9.13 -0.71 -7.25
C MET A 149 -8.64 -1.49 -6.02
N ILE A 150 -7.34 -1.46 -5.71
CA ILE A 150 -6.74 -2.32 -4.68
C ILE A 150 -7.29 -2.01 -3.28
N PRO A 151 -7.36 -0.75 -2.81
CA PRO A 151 -7.95 -0.45 -1.50
C PRO A 151 -9.44 -0.77 -1.35
N LEU A 152 -10.17 -0.89 -2.46
CA LEU A 152 -11.61 -1.21 -2.46
C LEU A 152 -11.87 -2.71 -2.34
N LEU A 153 -10.85 -3.56 -2.51
CA LEU A 153 -11.01 -5.01 -2.48
C LEU A 153 -11.20 -5.51 -1.04
N GLN A 154 -12.26 -6.29 -0.87
CA GLN A 154 -12.55 -7.08 0.31
C GLN A 154 -12.05 -8.51 0.10
N ILE A 155 -11.14 -8.96 0.96
CA ILE A 155 -10.47 -10.26 0.87
C ILE A 155 -11.11 -11.23 1.86
N PRO A 156 -11.66 -12.36 1.39
CA PRO A 156 -12.17 -13.39 2.29
C PRO A 156 -11.09 -13.91 3.23
N ILE A 157 -11.45 -14.08 4.50
CA ILE A 157 -10.58 -14.58 5.56
C ILE A 157 -11.35 -15.59 6.42
N ILE A 158 -10.64 -16.61 6.91
CA ILE A 158 -11.16 -17.57 7.88
C ILE A 158 -10.32 -17.42 9.14
N GLU A 159 -10.91 -16.95 10.22
CA GLU A 159 -10.29 -16.93 11.55
C GLU A 159 -10.21 -18.36 12.10
N MET A 160 -9.09 -18.66 12.77
CA MET A 160 -8.81 -19.96 13.36
C MET A 160 -8.54 -19.78 14.86
N PRO A 161 -8.84 -20.78 15.70
CA PRO A 161 -8.44 -20.73 17.10
C PRO A 161 -6.90 -20.68 17.20
N PRO A 162 -6.33 -19.87 18.11
CA PRO A 162 -4.89 -19.87 18.37
C PRO A 162 -4.40 -21.27 18.75
N LEU A 163 -3.21 -21.64 18.27
CA LEU A 163 -2.59 -22.91 18.63
C LEU A 163 -2.13 -22.89 20.09
N PRO A 164 -2.19 -24.02 20.81
CA PRO A 164 -1.64 -24.12 22.16
C PRO A 164 -0.15 -23.76 22.18
N ALA A 165 0.32 -23.14 23.26
CA ALA A 165 1.73 -22.76 23.40
C ALA A 165 2.72 -23.96 23.34
N SER A 166 2.22 -25.18 23.55
CA SER A 166 2.99 -26.41 23.39
C SER A 166 3.18 -26.84 21.94
N TYR A 167 2.45 -26.27 20.99
CA TYR A 167 2.59 -26.58 19.57
C TYR A 167 3.88 -25.94 19.02
N PRO A 168 4.70 -26.66 18.23
CA PRO A 168 5.92 -26.11 17.67
C PRO A 168 5.66 -24.83 16.87
N ASN A 169 6.37 -23.75 17.21
CA ASN A 169 6.26 -22.45 16.54
C ASN A 169 4.83 -21.86 16.57
N ALA A 170 4.02 -22.17 17.58
CA ALA A 170 2.65 -21.67 17.71
C ALA A 170 2.54 -20.14 17.55
N SER A 171 3.51 -19.38 18.07
CA SER A 171 3.54 -17.92 18.01
C SER A 171 3.82 -17.35 16.62
N THR A 172 4.38 -18.14 15.70
CA THR A 172 4.70 -17.69 14.33
C THR A 172 3.64 -18.10 13.32
N ILE A 173 2.71 -18.98 13.71
CA ILE A 173 1.60 -19.43 12.86
C ILE A 173 0.41 -18.50 13.09
N PRO A 174 -0.03 -17.72 12.08
CA PRO A 174 -1.14 -16.80 12.22
C PRO A 174 -2.46 -17.57 12.47
N PRO A 175 -3.34 -17.08 13.35
CA PRO A 175 -4.63 -17.70 13.66
C PRO A 175 -5.69 -17.34 12.60
N TYR A 176 -5.32 -17.35 11.33
CA TYR A 176 -6.22 -17.08 10.20
C TYR A 176 -5.67 -17.66 8.90
N TYR A 177 -6.55 -17.80 7.92
CA TYR A 177 -6.21 -18.30 6.58
C TYR A 177 -6.95 -17.53 5.50
N PHE A 178 -6.28 -17.29 4.36
CA PHE A 178 -6.88 -16.67 3.17
C PHE A 178 -7.33 -17.75 2.18
N PRO A 179 -8.61 -18.14 2.13
CA PRO A 179 -9.11 -19.26 1.32
C PRO A 179 -8.86 -19.11 -0.18
N LEU A 180 -8.87 -17.89 -0.71
CA LEU A 180 -8.59 -17.66 -2.13
C LEU A 180 -7.13 -17.90 -2.50
N SER A 181 -6.21 -18.06 -1.55
CA SER A 181 -4.82 -18.47 -1.83
C SER A 181 -4.68 -19.95 -2.17
N ARG A 182 -5.74 -20.75 -1.96
CA ARG A 182 -5.71 -22.20 -2.14
C ARG A 182 -5.31 -22.56 -3.56
N SER A 183 -4.23 -23.31 -3.66
CA SER A 183 -3.63 -23.77 -4.92
C SER A 183 -2.78 -25.01 -4.64
N ALA A 184 -2.22 -25.64 -5.68
CA ALA A 184 -1.31 -26.77 -5.48
C ALA A 184 0.01 -26.35 -4.81
N SER A 185 0.40 -25.07 -4.95
CA SER A 185 1.63 -24.51 -4.35
C SER A 185 1.39 -23.77 -3.03
N SER A 186 0.17 -23.36 -2.71
CA SER A 186 -0.20 -22.70 -1.45
C SER A 186 -1.39 -23.37 -0.79
N THR A 187 -1.17 -23.90 0.40
CA THR A 187 -2.17 -24.62 1.20
C THR A 187 -2.35 -23.97 2.56
N ILE A 188 -3.46 -24.26 3.24
CA ILE A 188 -3.56 -23.94 4.66
C ILE A 188 -2.42 -24.61 5.45
N HIS A 189 -2.01 -23.99 6.55
CA HIS A 189 -1.01 -24.57 7.45
C HIS A 189 -1.48 -25.93 7.99
N PRO A 190 -0.62 -26.98 8.02
CA PRO A 190 -1.01 -28.34 8.45
C PRO A 190 -1.57 -28.44 9.87
N ALA A 191 -1.28 -27.44 10.72
CA ALA A 191 -1.83 -27.35 12.08
C ALA A 191 -3.35 -27.14 12.11
N PHE A 192 -3.92 -26.56 11.05
CA PHE A 192 -5.35 -26.27 10.97
C PHE A 192 -6.07 -27.30 10.10
N ARG A 193 -7.21 -27.78 10.57
CA ARG A 193 -8.14 -28.64 9.82
C ARG A 193 -9.47 -27.90 9.66
N PRO A 194 -9.63 -27.06 8.64
CA PRO A 194 -10.89 -26.35 8.45
C PRO A 194 -11.98 -27.33 8.03
N GLU A 195 -13.16 -27.22 8.64
CA GLU A 195 -14.38 -27.77 8.06
C GLU A 195 -14.70 -26.95 6.80
N MET A 196 -14.35 -27.47 5.63
CA MET A 196 -14.41 -26.74 4.36
C MET A 196 -15.82 -26.67 3.75
N GLU A 197 -16.84 -26.34 4.54
CA GLU A 197 -18.24 -26.34 4.06
C GLU A 197 -18.79 -24.94 3.73
N ALA A 198 -18.12 -23.86 4.15
CA ALA A 198 -18.59 -22.50 3.88
C ALA A 198 -18.27 -22.05 2.44
N LYS A 199 -19.29 -21.54 1.73
CA LYS A 199 -19.10 -20.92 0.41
C LYS A 199 -18.31 -19.61 0.54
N PRO A 200 -17.41 -19.27 -0.40
CA PRO A 200 -16.61 -18.03 -0.34
C PRO A 200 -17.42 -16.75 -0.13
N ASP A 201 -18.63 -16.69 -0.68
CA ASP A 201 -19.52 -15.51 -0.60
C ASP A 201 -20.13 -15.29 0.79
N GLN A 202 -19.96 -16.22 1.72
CA GLN A 202 -20.46 -16.16 3.09
C GLN A 202 -19.34 -15.96 4.12
N LEU A 203 -18.09 -15.90 3.67
CA LEU A 203 -16.95 -15.75 4.57
C LEU A 203 -16.77 -14.29 4.99
N PRO A 204 -16.35 -14.03 6.23
CA PRO A 204 -15.90 -12.70 6.63
C PRO A 204 -14.82 -12.17 5.69
N THR A 205 -14.78 -10.86 5.52
CA THR A 205 -13.78 -10.20 4.68
C THR A 205 -12.98 -9.18 5.47
N VAL A 206 -11.78 -8.90 4.97
CA VAL A 206 -10.91 -7.82 5.46
C VAL A 206 -10.44 -6.96 4.30
N ASP A 207 -10.17 -5.69 4.58
CA ASP A 207 -9.59 -4.77 3.59
C ASP A 207 -8.26 -5.33 3.05
N ALA A 208 -8.11 -5.32 1.72
CA ALA A 208 -6.91 -5.81 1.07
C ALA A 208 -5.62 -5.17 1.57
N VAL A 209 -5.62 -3.85 1.79
CA VAL A 209 -4.42 -3.11 2.23
C VAL A 209 -4.03 -3.52 3.65
N ARG A 210 -5.00 -3.76 4.56
CA ARG A 210 -4.71 -4.27 5.90
C ARG A 210 -4.03 -5.63 5.84
N ALA A 211 -4.54 -6.55 5.01
CA ALA A 211 -3.94 -7.86 4.81
C ALA A 211 -2.51 -7.76 4.23
N LEU A 212 -2.29 -6.87 3.25
CA LEU A 212 -0.96 -6.64 2.67
C LEU A 212 0.02 -6.06 3.68
N VAL A 213 -0.40 -5.10 4.52
CA VAL A 213 0.44 -4.51 5.56
C VAL A 213 0.83 -5.57 6.60
N GLN A 214 -0.10 -6.43 7.02
CA GLN A 214 0.23 -7.54 7.92
C GLN A 214 1.24 -8.50 7.27
N ALA A 215 1.02 -8.84 6.00
CA ALA A 215 1.93 -9.69 5.23
C ALA A 215 3.35 -9.07 5.10
N PHE A 216 3.42 -7.75 4.93
CA PHE A 216 4.66 -7.00 4.86
C PHE A 216 5.43 -6.98 6.18
N GLU A 217 4.72 -6.83 7.30
CA GLU A 217 5.28 -6.92 8.65
C GLU A 217 5.85 -8.32 8.89
N ASP A 218 5.06 -9.35 8.61
CA ASP A 218 5.44 -10.75 8.77
C ASP A 218 6.64 -11.11 7.88
N GLY A 219 6.78 -10.48 6.71
CA GLY A 219 7.87 -10.69 5.78
C GLY A 219 9.22 -10.13 6.23
N ALA A 220 9.22 -9.23 7.21
CA ALA A 220 10.45 -8.71 7.81
C ALA A 220 10.84 -9.45 9.10
N ALA A 221 10.05 -10.43 9.55
CA ALA A 221 10.35 -11.21 10.73
C ALA A 221 11.67 -12.00 10.56
N GLU A 222 12.37 -12.23 11.67
CA GLU A 222 13.62 -12.98 11.66
C GLU A 222 13.43 -14.39 11.07
N GLY A 223 14.38 -14.84 10.25
CA GLY A 223 14.38 -16.18 9.66
C GLY A 223 13.59 -16.31 8.37
N VAL A 224 12.77 -15.31 7.99
CA VAL A 224 11.98 -15.36 6.74
C VAL A 224 12.88 -15.30 5.50
N GLU A 225 13.87 -14.41 5.51
CA GLU A 225 14.82 -14.23 4.40
C GLU A 225 15.71 -15.47 4.21
N GLU A 226 16.16 -16.05 5.31
CA GLU A 226 17.01 -17.24 5.30
C GLU A 226 16.22 -18.53 5.08
N GLY A 227 14.88 -18.45 5.03
CA GLY A 227 13.99 -19.61 4.88
C GLY A 227 14.07 -20.58 6.06
N LYS A 228 14.34 -20.08 7.27
CA LYS A 228 14.44 -20.91 8.49
C LYS A 228 13.13 -21.66 8.73
N GLU A 229 13.24 -22.91 9.16
CA GLU A 229 12.08 -23.67 9.62
C GLU A 229 11.44 -22.96 10.82
N GLY A 230 10.10 -22.85 10.81
CA GLY A 230 9.36 -22.13 11.86
C GLY A 230 9.30 -20.61 11.68
N ALA A 231 9.92 -20.04 10.62
CA ALA A 231 9.75 -18.63 10.28
C ALA A 231 8.27 -18.26 10.11
N LYS A 232 7.94 -17.00 10.41
CA LYS A 232 6.55 -16.50 10.42
C LYS A 232 5.83 -16.69 9.09
N ARG A 233 6.58 -16.68 7.98
CA ARG A 233 6.08 -16.96 6.64
C ARG A 233 7.16 -17.43 5.68
N LYS A 234 6.74 -17.93 4.52
CA LYS A 234 7.61 -18.21 3.37
C LYS A 234 7.73 -16.97 2.49
N GLY A 235 8.94 -16.44 2.39
CA GLY A 235 9.29 -15.30 1.51
C GLY A 235 9.01 -13.93 2.11
N GLY A 236 9.92 -12.98 1.88
CA GLY A 236 9.94 -11.67 2.53
C GLY A 236 9.09 -10.56 1.91
N VAL A 237 8.48 -10.78 0.73
CA VAL A 237 7.53 -9.85 0.07
C VAL A 237 7.94 -8.37 0.02
N HIS A 238 9.23 -8.06 -0.18
CA HIS A 238 9.76 -6.68 -0.20
C HIS A 238 9.01 -5.73 -1.13
N PHE A 239 8.58 -6.23 -2.30
CA PHE A 239 7.87 -5.45 -3.32
C PHE A 239 6.51 -4.90 -2.87
N LEU A 240 5.95 -5.34 -1.73
CA LEU A 240 4.80 -4.67 -1.12
C LEU A 240 5.10 -3.24 -0.72
N ALA A 241 6.37 -2.90 -0.41
CA ALA A 241 6.78 -1.53 -0.16
C ALA A 241 6.48 -0.62 -1.37
N SER A 242 6.75 -1.09 -2.59
CA SER A 242 6.39 -0.39 -3.83
C SER A 242 4.88 -0.30 -4.04
N VAL A 243 4.12 -1.34 -3.66
CA VAL A 243 2.65 -1.32 -3.73
C VAL A 243 2.10 -0.21 -2.84
N PHE A 244 2.57 -0.06 -1.60
CA PHE A 244 2.15 1.00 -0.69
C PHE A 244 2.58 2.39 -1.17
N ALA A 245 3.78 2.50 -1.75
CA ALA A 245 4.24 3.75 -2.36
C ALA A 245 3.32 4.16 -3.54
N ASN A 246 2.92 3.21 -4.39
CA ASN A 246 1.98 3.46 -5.48
C ASN A 246 0.59 3.88 -4.97
N ILE A 247 0.06 3.18 -3.96
CA ILE A 247 -1.24 3.51 -3.33
C ILE A 247 -1.22 4.92 -2.71
N SER A 248 -0.13 5.28 -2.03
CA SER A 248 -0.01 6.60 -1.38
C SER A 248 0.24 7.75 -2.37
N MET A 249 0.83 7.46 -3.54
CA MET A 249 1.06 8.45 -4.58
C MET A 249 -0.25 9.01 -5.13
N VAL A 250 -1.25 8.15 -5.35
CA VAL A 250 -2.57 8.55 -5.85
C VAL A 250 -3.38 9.26 -4.76
N ARG A 251 -3.75 10.52 -5.01
CA ARG A 251 -4.42 11.40 -4.02
C ARG A 251 -5.68 10.77 -3.42
N GLN A 252 -6.47 10.05 -4.22
CA GLN A 252 -7.72 9.43 -3.78
C GLN A 252 -7.50 8.30 -2.76
N THR A 253 -6.40 7.54 -2.88
CA THR A 253 -6.12 6.37 -2.02
C THR A 253 -5.09 6.62 -0.95
N ARG A 254 -4.40 7.76 -1.00
CA ARG A 254 -3.45 8.18 0.04
C ARG A 254 -4.03 8.12 1.46
N PRO A 255 -5.27 8.56 1.73
CA PRO A 255 -5.84 8.49 3.07
C PRO A 255 -5.92 7.06 3.64
N THR A 256 -5.96 6.03 2.79
CA THR A 256 -6.04 4.62 3.24
C THR A 256 -4.90 4.24 4.18
N LEU A 257 -3.69 4.76 3.97
CA LEU A 257 -2.57 4.46 4.88
C LEU A 257 -2.63 5.24 6.21
N LEU A 258 -3.40 6.32 6.25
CA LEU A 258 -3.60 7.16 7.44
C LEU A 258 -4.84 6.75 8.25
N SER A 259 -5.70 5.90 7.70
CA SER A 259 -6.87 5.37 8.40
C SER A 259 -6.43 4.49 9.58
N PRO A 260 -6.96 4.75 10.79
CA PRO A 260 -6.69 3.93 11.96
C PRO A 260 -7.43 2.60 11.88
N TYR A 261 -6.80 1.53 12.34
CA TYR A 261 -7.40 0.20 12.35
C TYR A 261 -7.06 -0.57 13.63
N PRO A 262 -7.97 -1.46 14.07
CA PRO A 262 -7.63 -2.42 15.12
C PRO A 262 -6.61 -3.43 14.61
N ALA A 263 -5.93 -4.07 15.57
CA ALA A 263 -4.97 -5.13 15.29
C ALA A 263 -5.58 -6.22 14.37
N PHE A 264 -4.86 -6.53 13.29
CA PHE A 264 -5.25 -7.58 12.35
C PHE A 264 -5.33 -8.95 13.04
N PRO A 265 -6.32 -9.82 12.74
CA PRO A 265 -7.34 -9.72 11.68
C PRO A 265 -8.67 -9.09 12.12
N LYS A 266 -8.76 -8.48 13.31
CA LYS A 266 -10.05 -8.02 13.86
C LYS A 266 -10.84 -7.15 12.85
N PRO A 267 -12.16 -7.33 12.75
CA PRO A 267 -12.99 -6.54 11.85
C PRO A 267 -12.93 -5.06 12.23
N VAL A 268 -13.13 -4.20 11.24
CA VAL A 268 -13.18 -2.74 11.43
C VAL A 268 -14.60 -2.36 11.82
N ASP A 269 -14.75 -1.67 12.93
CA ASP A 269 -15.98 -0.98 13.29
C ASP A 269 -15.69 0.54 13.26
N PRO A 270 -16.07 1.25 12.18
CA PRO A 270 -15.83 2.69 12.06
C PRO A 270 -16.48 3.52 13.16
N GLU A 271 -17.55 3.00 13.78
CA GLU A 271 -18.24 3.67 14.89
C GLU A 271 -17.51 3.43 16.21
N ASN A 272 -16.75 2.34 16.34
CA ASN A 272 -16.12 1.91 17.60
C ASN A 272 -14.57 1.76 17.55
N LEU A 273 -13.86 2.64 16.85
CA LEU A 273 -12.40 2.75 16.91
C LEU A 273 -11.88 3.07 18.34
N SER A 274 -10.88 2.32 18.78
CA SER A 274 -10.16 2.58 20.01
C SER A 274 -9.26 3.81 19.88
N PRO A 275 -9.02 4.58 20.95
CA PRO A 275 -7.95 5.60 20.98
C PRO A 275 -6.56 5.04 20.67
N ASP A 276 -6.36 3.73 20.84
CA ASP A 276 -5.11 3.03 20.56
C ASP A 276 -5.08 2.36 19.19
N ASP A 277 -6.14 2.50 18.38
CA ASP A 277 -6.09 2.07 16.98
C ASP A 277 -5.11 2.96 16.20
N GLU A 278 -4.28 2.33 15.39
CA GLU A 278 -3.16 2.99 14.73
C GLU A 278 -3.34 3.04 13.20
N PRO A 279 -2.86 4.11 12.55
CA PRO A 279 -2.77 4.17 11.09
C PRO A 279 -1.94 3.04 10.51
N LEU A 280 -2.30 2.51 9.33
CA LEU A 280 -1.48 1.49 8.66
C LEU A 280 -0.04 1.95 8.38
N LEU A 281 0.15 3.26 8.19
CA LEU A 281 1.46 3.86 7.96
C LEU A 281 2.42 3.61 9.13
N THR A 282 1.96 3.49 10.39
CA THR A 282 2.84 3.22 11.54
C THR A 282 3.61 1.92 11.37
N LYS A 283 2.98 0.91 10.77
CA LYS A 283 3.58 -0.39 10.48
C LYS A 283 4.53 -0.38 9.28
N ILE A 284 4.58 0.70 8.49
CA ILE A 284 5.39 0.80 7.28
C ILE A 284 6.64 1.65 7.55
N VAL A 285 6.51 2.76 8.29
CA VAL A 285 7.60 3.73 8.50
C VAL A 285 8.80 3.15 9.25
N VAL A 286 8.60 2.09 10.02
CA VAL A 286 9.67 1.41 10.76
C VAL A 286 10.75 0.79 9.86
N TYR A 287 10.47 0.65 8.56
CA TYR A 287 11.36 -0.01 7.60
C TYR A 287 12.30 0.93 6.84
N THR A 288 12.42 2.20 7.23
CA THR A 288 13.33 3.17 6.59
C THR A 288 14.80 2.81 6.74
N GLU A 289 15.16 1.90 7.66
CA GLU A 289 16.53 1.38 7.85
C GLU A 289 16.64 -0.14 7.61
N HIS A 290 15.66 -0.74 6.94
CA HIS A 290 15.69 -2.17 6.65
C HIS A 290 16.87 -2.56 5.73
N LYS A 291 17.42 -3.78 5.89
CA LYS A 291 18.56 -4.28 5.07
C LYS A 291 18.30 -4.21 3.55
N ASP A 292 17.08 -4.53 3.14
CA ASP A 292 16.61 -4.47 1.76
C ASP A 292 16.22 -3.04 1.34
N THR A 293 16.79 -2.58 0.22
CA THR A 293 16.61 -1.20 -0.30
C THR A 293 15.20 -0.95 -0.82
N ILE A 294 14.47 -1.96 -1.30
CA ILE A 294 13.09 -1.80 -1.78
C ILE A 294 12.19 -1.43 -0.60
N ARG A 295 12.38 -2.09 0.55
CA ARG A 295 11.66 -1.76 1.78
C ARG A 295 11.94 -0.33 2.25
N ARG A 296 13.21 0.09 2.29
CA ARG A 296 13.58 1.48 2.66
C ARG A 296 12.95 2.51 1.73
N GLY A 297 13.12 2.31 0.42
CA GLY A 297 12.58 3.22 -0.59
C GLY A 297 11.07 3.30 -0.62
N GLY A 298 10.36 2.18 -0.46
CA GLY A 298 8.90 2.19 -0.38
C GLY A 298 8.38 2.84 0.91
N ALA A 299 9.02 2.60 2.06
CA ALA A 299 8.66 3.25 3.33
C ALA A 299 8.84 4.77 3.26
N LEU A 300 10.01 5.25 2.82
CA LEU A 300 10.26 6.68 2.61
C LEU A 300 9.31 7.26 1.55
N GLY A 301 9.02 6.52 0.48
CA GLY A 301 8.05 6.90 -0.53
C GLY A 301 6.64 7.12 0.03
N CYS A 302 6.17 6.21 0.91
CA CYS A 302 4.89 6.37 1.60
C CYS A 302 4.86 7.63 2.48
N ILE A 303 5.93 7.88 3.25
CA ILE A 303 6.04 9.08 4.09
C ILE A 303 6.02 10.33 3.23
N LYS A 304 6.84 10.38 2.17
CA LYS A 304 6.92 11.52 1.23
C LYS A 304 5.56 11.82 0.62
N ASN A 305 4.88 10.79 0.12
CA ASN A 305 3.57 10.94 -0.50
C ASN A 305 2.51 11.44 0.50
N ALA A 306 2.54 10.97 1.75
CA ALA A 306 1.67 11.46 2.81
C ALA A 306 1.97 12.92 3.17
N ALA A 307 3.25 13.29 3.27
CA ALA A 307 3.71 14.64 3.57
C ALA A 307 3.46 15.66 2.43
N MET A 308 3.04 15.23 1.24
CA MET A 308 2.59 16.17 0.20
C MET A 308 1.29 16.90 0.58
N ASP A 309 0.51 16.33 1.49
CA ASP A 309 -0.71 16.94 2.00
C ASP A 309 -0.46 17.65 3.33
N ARG A 310 -0.49 18.99 3.32
CA ARG A 310 -0.23 19.82 4.51
C ARG A 310 -1.22 19.56 5.64
N ALA A 311 -2.46 19.23 5.31
CA ALA A 311 -3.49 18.90 6.30
C ALA A 311 -3.14 17.64 7.11
N SER A 312 -2.32 16.76 6.55
CA SER A 312 -1.85 15.55 7.22
C SER A 312 -0.65 15.79 8.16
N HIS A 313 0.03 16.95 8.11
CA HIS A 313 1.25 17.17 8.91
C HIS A 313 1.05 17.02 10.42
N PRO A 314 0.01 17.58 11.06
CA PRO A 314 -0.23 17.37 12.49
C PRO A 314 -0.40 15.88 12.84
N PHE A 315 -0.99 15.10 11.94
CA PHE A 315 -1.19 13.67 12.11
C PHE A 315 0.10 12.86 11.94
N LEU A 316 0.94 13.24 10.97
CA LEU A 316 2.23 12.60 10.69
C LEU A 316 3.29 12.90 11.76
N LEU A 317 3.22 14.08 12.39
CA LEU A 317 4.20 14.55 13.38
C LEU A 317 3.78 14.34 14.84
N ALA A 318 2.56 13.86 15.06
CA ALA A 318 2.07 13.51 16.39
C ALA A 318 2.85 12.33 16.96
N THR A 319 3.38 12.52 18.16
CA THR A 319 4.15 11.52 18.90
C THR A 319 3.27 10.35 19.33
N GLU A 320 3.89 9.29 19.86
CA GLU A 320 3.14 8.14 20.37
C GLU A 320 2.19 8.46 21.53
N HIS A 321 2.46 9.55 22.27
CA HIS A 321 1.64 10.04 23.37
C HIS A 321 0.51 10.96 22.91
N ASP A 322 0.61 11.51 21.71
CA ASP A 322 -0.39 12.42 21.18
C ASP A 322 -1.65 11.67 20.70
N ARG A 323 -2.78 12.36 20.77
CA ARG A 323 -4.03 11.91 20.16
C ARG A 323 -4.57 13.02 19.26
N VAL A 324 -4.59 12.76 17.96
CA VAL A 324 -4.95 13.74 16.93
C VAL A 324 -6.37 13.49 16.46
N LYS A 325 -7.10 14.56 16.15
CA LYS A 325 -8.45 14.45 15.57
C LYS A 325 -8.40 13.66 14.28
N LEU A 326 -9.29 12.68 14.14
CA LEU A 326 -9.41 11.91 12.91
C LEU A 326 -10.04 12.80 11.82
N PRO A 327 -9.42 12.99 10.64
CA PRO A 327 -9.97 13.87 9.62
C PRO A 327 -11.37 13.47 9.14
N SER A 328 -11.67 12.16 9.11
CA SER A 328 -13.00 11.66 8.74
C SER A 328 -14.04 11.78 9.85
N ASN A 329 -13.62 11.97 11.11
CA ASN A 329 -14.51 12.17 12.25
C ASN A 329 -13.83 13.02 13.33
N PRO A 330 -13.93 14.36 13.26
CA PRO A 330 -13.23 15.27 14.17
C PRO A 330 -13.59 15.14 15.66
N SER A 331 -14.72 14.49 15.97
CA SER A 331 -15.14 14.18 17.35
C SER A 331 -14.30 13.08 18.00
N ARG A 332 -13.54 12.32 17.20
CA ARG A 332 -12.67 11.24 17.67
C ARG A 332 -11.21 11.64 17.60
N LYS A 333 -10.45 11.20 18.60
CA LYS A 333 -8.99 11.30 18.60
C LYS A 333 -8.37 9.90 18.60
N VAL A 334 -7.39 9.71 17.74
CA VAL A 334 -6.66 8.44 17.57
C VAL A 334 -5.16 8.70 17.62
N LYS A 335 -4.36 7.63 17.70
CA LYS A 335 -2.90 7.75 17.63
C LYS A 335 -2.49 8.29 16.25
N GLY A 336 -1.50 9.18 16.26
CA GLY A 336 -0.82 9.65 15.04
C GLY A 336 0.18 8.62 14.51
N VAL A 337 1.11 9.06 13.67
CA VAL A 337 2.13 8.17 13.09
C VAL A 337 3.51 8.31 13.71
N ASP A 338 3.90 9.53 14.08
CA ASP A 338 5.27 9.96 14.35
C ASP A 338 6.31 9.52 13.31
N VAL A 339 6.30 10.16 12.13
CA VAL A 339 7.25 9.83 11.05
C VAL A 339 8.66 10.37 11.30
N LEU A 340 8.81 11.36 12.18
CA LEU A 340 10.05 12.13 12.29
C LEU A 340 11.27 11.28 12.68
N PRO A 341 11.21 10.39 13.69
CA PRO A 341 12.35 9.55 14.04
C PRO A 341 12.83 8.69 12.87
N TRP A 342 11.89 8.15 12.10
CA TRP A 342 12.15 7.26 10.97
C TRP A 342 12.76 7.98 9.76
N VAL A 343 12.60 9.30 9.65
CA VAL A 343 13.17 10.14 8.59
C VAL A 343 14.52 10.73 9.01
N LEU A 344 14.69 11.07 10.28
CA LEU A 344 15.95 11.59 10.82
C LEU A 344 17.00 10.49 10.98
N SER A 345 16.62 9.31 11.47
CA SER A 345 17.56 8.21 11.73
C SER A 345 18.46 7.88 10.54
N PRO A 346 17.96 7.74 9.29
CA PRO A 346 18.81 7.48 8.12
C PRO A 346 19.81 8.59 7.78
N LEU A 347 19.64 9.81 8.30
CA LEU A 347 20.56 10.94 8.11
C LEU A 347 21.61 11.05 9.23
N MET A 348 21.44 10.32 10.34
CA MET A 348 22.37 10.31 11.46
C MET A 348 23.53 9.35 11.22
N GLY A 349 24.71 9.72 11.71
CA GLY A 349 25.93 8.91 11.69
C GLY A 349 26.50 8.68 13.08
N PRO A 350 27.78 8.31 13.18
CA PRO A 350 28.43 7.97 14.45
C PRO A 350 28.90 9.20 15.25
N GLU A 351 28.61 10.41 14.78
CA GLU A 351 29.01 11.64 15.46
C GLU A 351 28.31 11.77 16.82
N GLU A 352 29.07 12.22 17.81
CA GLU A 352 28.52 12.53 19.13
C GLU A 352 27.71 13.84 19.07
N ILE A 353 26.52 13.80 19.66
CA ILE A 353 25.64 14.96 19.84
C ILE A 353 25.77 15.37 21.30
N ASP A 354 25.92 16.68 21.56
CA ASP A 354 25.99 17.17 22.92
C ASP A 354 24.68 16.93 23.69
N MET A 355 24.75 16.97 25.01
CA MET A 355 23.62 16.57 25.87
C MET A 355 22.41 17.49 25.68
N ASP A 356 22.64 18.79 25.56
CA ASP A 356 21.58 19.79 25.42
C ASP A 356 20.83 19.61 24.08
N ASP A 357 21.52 19.35 22.98
CA ASP A 357 20.90 19.06 21.69
C ASP A 357 20.27 17.66 21.67
N SER A 358 20.86 16.68 22.36
CA SER A 358 20.34 15.32 22.45
C SER A 358 19.01 15.25 23.19
N GLU A 359 18.79 16.08 24.21
CA GLU A 359 17.51 16.16 24.93
C GLU A 359 16.34 16.59 24.02
N ASN A 360 16.62 17.33 22.95
CA ASN A 360 15.62 17.74 21.97
C ASN A 360 15.31 16.63 20.95
N LEU A 361 16.14 15.59 20.82
CA LEU A 361 15.87 14.51 19.87
C LEU A 361 14.75 13.59 20.36
N PRO A 362 13.98 12.96 19.44
CA PRO A 362 13.12 11.85 19.80
C PRO A 362 13.89 10.77 20.58
N GLU A 363 13.26 10.15 21.58
CA GLU A 363 13.92 9.21 22.50
C GLU A 363 14.66 8.08 21.78
N THR A 364 14.09 7.56 20.69
CA THR A 364 14.68 6.48 19.88
C THR A 364 15.94 6.88 19.12
N LEU A 365 16.23 8.18 19.01
CA LEU A 365 17.42 8.74 18.37
C LEU A 365 18.46 9.27 19.36
N GLN A 366 18.16 9.22 20.65
CA GLN A 366 19.13 9.58 21.68
C GLN A 366 20.14 8.43 21.86
N PHE A 367 21.39 8.78 22.17
CA PHE A 367 22.45 7.82 22.51
C PHE A 367 22.70 6.72 21.44
N LEU A 368 22.65 7.07 20.15
CA LEU A 368 23.04 6.14 19.09
C LEU A 368 24.51 5.73 19.24
N GLY A 369 24.80 4.44 19.06
CA GLY A 369 26.15 3.90 19.19
C GLY A 369 27.07 4.25 18.01
N PRO A 370 28.39 4.00 18.14
CA PRO A 370 29.37 4.29 17.09
C PRO A 370 29.20 3.47 15.81
N ASP A 371 28.40 2.40 15.86
CA ASP A 371 28.06 1.57 14.71
C ASP A 371 26.95 2.20 13.84
N LYS A 372 26.42 3.37 14.22
CA LYS A 372 25.39 4.06 13.45
C LYS A 372 25.93 4.50 12.09
N VAL A 373 25.30 4.02 11.03
CA VAL A 373 25.67 4.36 9.65
C VAL A 373 24.53 5.11 8.96
N ARG A 374 24.88 6.21 8.29
CA ARG A 374 23.95 6.93 7.41
C ARG A 374 23.47 6.05 6.25
N GLU A 375 22.29 6.37 5.73
CA GLU A 375 21.80 5.81 4.48
C GLU A 375 22.85 5.96 3.38
N ARG A 376 23.20 4.85 2.73
CA ARG A 376 24.27 4.78 1.73
C ARG A 376 23.78 5.16 0.34
N ASP A 377 22.51 4.91 0.05
CA ASP A 377 21.90 5.26 -1.23
C ASP A 377 21.60 6.77 -1.27
N PRO A 378 22.25 7.55 -2.16
CA PRO A 378 22.06 8.99 -2.23
C PRO A 378 20.62 9.38 -2.61
N ALA A 379 19.91 8.55 -3.38
CA ALA A 379 18.52 8.83 -3.74
C ALA A 379 17.59 8.71 -2.51
N LEU A 380 17.83 7.74 -1.64
CA LEU A 380 17.06 7.59 -0.40
C LEU A 380 17.42 8.68 0.61
N ARG A 381 18.71 9.03 0.71
CA ARG A 381 19.16 10.13 1.57
C ARG A 381 18.55 11.48 1.14
N LEU A 382 18.53 11.78 -0.15
CA LEU A 382 17.82 12.94 -0.71
C LEU A 382 16.32 12.89 -0.39
N MET A 383 15.69 11.71 -0.47
CA MET A 383 14.28 11.53 -0.16
C MET A 383 13.97 11.88 1.31
N CYS A 384 14.85 11.54 2.26
CA CYS A 384 14.70 11.97 3.65
C CYS A 384 14.69 13.50 3.78
N VAL A 385 15.62 14.19 3.12
CA VAL A 385 15.68 15.66 3.14
C VAL A 385 14.43 16.27 2.49
N ASP A 386 13.98 15.73 1.36
CA ASP A 386 12.74 16.15 0.70
C ASP A 386 11.51 16.01 1.61
N ILE A 387 11.40 14.92 2.38
CA ILE A 387 10.32 14.70 3.34
C ILE A 387 10.32 15.80 4.40
N LEU A 388 11.50 16.13 4.96
CA LEU A 388 11.62 17.18 5.97
C LEU A 388 11.27 18.56 5.39
N ILE A 389 11.63 18.84 4.13
CA ILE A 389 11.22 20.07 3.43
C ILE A 389 9.70 20.12 3.24
N LEU A 390 9.07 19.00 2.85
CA LEU A 390 7.62 18.93 2.73
C LEU A 390 6.94 19.20 4.06
N LEU A 391 7.39 18.56 5.14
CA LEU A 391 6.88 18.80 6.49
C LEU A 391 7.07 20.27 6.93
N ALA A 392 8.22 20.88 6.62
CA ALA A 392 8.50 22.29 6.88
C ALA A 392 7.62 23.28 6.08
N ALA A 393 6.79 22.79 5.14
CA ALA A 393 5.89 23.65 4.37
C ALA A 393 4.72 24.23 5.19
N SER A 394 4.42 23.68 6.38
CA SER A 394 3.43 24.24 7.31
C SER A 394 4.09 24.78 8.58
N PHE A 395 3.46 25.76 9.22
CA PHE A 395 3.88 26.28 10.53
C PHE A 395 4.07 25.15 11.56
N THR A 396 3.05 24.30 11.75
CA THR A 396 3.10 23.17 12.68
C THR A 396 4.28 22.24 12.40
N GLY A 397 4.58 22.03 11.12
CA GLY A 397 5.72 21.21 10.73
C GLY A 397 7.06 21.87 11.08
N ARG A 398 7.23 23.17 10.81
CA ARG A 398 8.47 23.88 11.19
C ARG A 398 8.68 23.90 12.70
N GLU A 399 7.64 24.14 13.49
CA GLU A 399 7.72 24.09 14.95
C GLU A 399 8.13 22.70 15.44
N ALA A 400 7.47 21.65 14.95
CA ALA A 400 7.82 20.28 15.32
C ALA A 400 9.27 19.93 14.94
N LEU A 401 9.72 20.31 13.74
CA LEU A 401 11.09 20.04 13.30
C LEU A 401 12.14 20.82 14.13
N ARG A 402 11.87 22.09 14.45
CA ARG A 402 12.74 22.92 15.30
C ARG A 402 12.87 22.33 16.71
N ASN A 403 11.74 21.99 17.32
CA ASN A 403 11.68 21.52 18.70
C ASN A 403 12.15 20.06 18.88
N ARG A 404 12.35 19.32 17.77
CA ARG A 404 12.72 17.90 17.80
C ARG A 404 14.09 17.61 17.17
N GLY A 405 15.03 18.55 17.30
CA GLY A 405 16.44 18.35 16.95
C GLY A 405 16.76 18.21 15.46
N THR A 406 15.84 18.56 14.54
CA THR A 406 16.07 18.40 13.09
C THR A 406 17.26 19.21 12.61
N TYR A 407 17.46 20.44 13.11
CA TYR A 407 18.60 21.28 12.73
C TYR A 407 19.94 20.63 13.05
N THR A 408 20.08 20.05 14.25
CA THR A 408 21.30 19.38 14.70
C THR A 408 21.65 18.20 13.79
N VAL A 409 20.66 17.34 13.48
CA VAL A 409 20.84 16.21 12.56
C VAL A 409 21.29 16.68 11.18
N ILE A 410 20.64 17.71 10.62
CA ILE A 410 20.96 18.22 9.28
C ILE A 410 22.32 18.90 9.23
N LYS A 411 22.72 19.62 10.28
CA LYS A 411 24.04 20.23 10.39
C LYS A 411 25.14 19.17 10.30
N LEU A 412 25.05 18.12 11.13
CA LEU A 412 26.04 17.04 11.16
C LEU A 412 26.05 16.26 9.83
N ALA A 413 24.87 15.98 9.27
CA ALA A 413 24.77 15.31 7.97
C ALA A 413 25.39 16.15 6.84
N HIS A 414 25.18 17.47 6.84
CA HIS A 414 25.70 18.38 5.83
C HIS A 414 27.23 18.52 5.88
N GLU A 415 27.85 18.47 7.06
CA GLU A 415 29.31 18.57 7.23
C GLU A 415 30.08 17.45 6.51
N VAL A 416 29.47 16.28 6.35
CA VAL A 416 30.07 15.11 5.71
C VAL A 416 29.46 14.74 4.36
N GLU A 417 28.42 15.47 3.92
CA GLU A 417 27.75 15.20 2.65
C GLU A 417 28.64 15.58 1.46
N THR A 418 28.73 14.67 0.50
CA THR A 418 29.56 14.84 -0.70
C THR A 418 28.74 15.12 -1.95
N ASP A 419 27.45 14.78 -1.95
CA ASP A 419 26.55 15.07 -3.06
C ASP A 419 26.05 16.52 -2.99
N ALA A 420 26.41 17.31 -4.00
CA ALA A 420 26.10 18.74 -4.05
C ALA A 420 24.58 19.03 -4.06
N ASN A 421 23.78 18.18 -4.70
CA ASN A 421 22.33 18.36 -4.74
C ASN A 421 21.70 18.10 -3.37
N ILE A 422 22.18 17.07 -2.65
CA ILE A 422 21.73 16.80 -1.28
C ILE A 422 22.12 17.94 -0.34
N SER A 423 23.37 18.42 -0.41
CA SER A 423 23.86 19.55 0.37
C SER A 423 23.05 20.84 0.11
N GLU A 424 22.65 21.10 -1.14
CA GLU A 424 21.76 22.21 -1.49
C GLU A 424 20.38 22.07 -0.84
N GLN A 425 19.76 20.89 -0.91
CA GLN A 425 18.46 20.66 -0.25
C GLN A 425 18.55 20.76 1.28
N MET A 426 19.64 20.31 1.89
CA MET A 426 19.88 20.49 3.33
C MET A 426 19.99 21.97 3.70
N THR A 427 20.72 22.76 2.91
CA THR A 427 20.81 24.22 3.09
C THR A 427 19.45 24.89 2.96
N ARG A 428 18.65 24.49 1.97
CA ARG A 428 17.27 24.97 1.80
C ARG A 428 16.41 24.66 3.02
N LEU A 429 16.47 23.43 3.55
CA LEU A 429 15.74 23.04 4.76
C LEU A 429 16.13 23.91 5.96
N VAL A 430 17.43 24.13 6.17
CA VAL A 430 17.91 25.03 7.24
C VAL A 430 17.36 26.45 7.05
N GLY A 431 17.32 26.95 5.82
CA GLY A 431 16.72 28.25 5.50
C GLY A 431 15.24 28.33 5.87
N LEU A 432 14.47 27.24 5.67
CA LEU A 432 13.07 27.16 6.10
C LEU A 432 12.93 27.15 7.62
N LEU A 433 13.81 26.45 8.34
CA LEU A 433 13.77 26.34 9.81
C LEU A 433 14.23 27.62 10.52
N LYS A 434 15.11 28.42 9.89
CA LYS A 434 15.59 29.70 10.45
C LYS A 434 14.71 30.90 10.13
N ARG A 435 13.66 30.72 9.33
CA ARG A 435 12.75 31.81 8.96
C ARG A 435 11.92 32.25 10.15
N ASP A 436 11.82 33.56 10.36
CA ASP A 436 10.89 34.14 11.34
C ASP A 436 9.43 33.90 10.90
N GLU A 437 8.60 33.49 11.86
CA GLU A 437 7.18 33.25 11.62
C GLU A 437 6.43 34.59 11.65
N GLY A 438 5.80 34.98 10.54
CA GLY A 438 4.94 36.16 10.47
C GLY A 438 3.45 35.82 10.64
N ASP A 439 2.60 36.84 10.72
CA ASP A 439 1.13 36.66 10.86
C ASP A 439 0.52 35.77 9.76
N ASP A 440 1.02 35.85 8.52
CA ASP A 440 0.58 35.00 7.41
C ASP A 440 0.99 33.53 7.58
N SER A 441 2.04 33.25 8.35
CA SER A 441 2.50 31.88 8.64
C SER A 441 1.69 31.24 9.77
N ALA A 442 1.20 32.05 10.72
CA ALA A 442 0.27 31.59 11.76
C ALA A 442 -1.13 31.24 11.20
N ARG A 443 -1.53 31.81 10.05
CA ARG A 443 -2.81 31.49 9.38
C ARG A 443 -2.89 30.05 8.85
N ASP A 444 -1.76 29.37 8.61
CA ASP A 444 -1.74 27.92 8.31
C ASP A 444 -2.46 27.10 9.42
N VAL A 445 -2.43 27.58 10.67
CA VAL A 445 -3.11 26.95 11.81
C VAL A 445 -4.64 27.16 11.74
N LEU A 446 -5.10 28.25 11.10
CA LEU A 446 -6.52 28.61 10.99
C LEU A 446 -7.19 27.90 9.81
N ASP A 447 -6.51 27.74 8.66
CA ASP A 447 -7.06 26.99 7.52
C ASP A 447 -7.25 25.50 7.86
N VAL A 448 -6.34 24.89 8.64
CA VAL A 448 -6.51 23.53 9.16
C VAL A 448 -7.68 23.42 10.14
N ARG A 449 -8.04 24.51 10.85
CA ARG A 449 -9.23 24.56 11.71
C ARG A 449 -10.52 24.74 10.92
N GLN A 450 -10.51 25.50 9.82
CA GLN A 450 -11.71 25.73 8.98
C GLN A 450 -12.18 24.46 8.26
N PHE A 451 -11.30 23.52 7.92
CA PHE A 451 -11.72 22.19 7.45
C PHE A 451 -12.44 21.33 8.52
N GLY A 452 -12.52 21.79 9.78
CA GLY A 452 -13.27 21.16 10.86
C GLY A 452 -14.47 21.98 11.38
N GLU A 453 -14.72 23.16 10.81
CA GLU A 453 -15.80 24.08 11.20
C GLU A 453 -16.43 24.70 9.94
N GLU A 454 -17.11 23.90 9.11
CA GLU A 454 -18.21 24.45 8.32
C GLU A 454 -19.44 24.47 9.24
N GLU A 455 -19.68 25.63 9.86
CA GLU A 455 -20.97 25.94 10.47
C GLU A 455 -22.07 25.78 9.42
N ILE A 456 -23.05 24.94 9.73
CA ILE A 456 -24.30 24.82 8.98
C ILE A 456 -25.03 26.16 9.11
N THR A 457 -24.88 27.04 8.14
CA THR A 457 -25.86 28.12 7.93
C THR A 457 -27.11 27.47 7.37
N VAL A 458 -28.08 27.18 8.24
CA VAL A 458 -29.43 26.79 7.84
C VAL A 458 -30.07 28.01 7.19
N ASP A 459 -30.24 27.93 5.88
CA ASP A 459 -31.02 28.88 5.09
C ASP A 459 -32.50 28.66 5.42
N ASP A 460 -33.06 29.49 6.31
CA ASP A 460 -34.46 29.44 6.71
C ASP A 460 -35.32 30.08 5.60
N THR A 461 -35.64 29.28 4.60
CA THR A 461 -36.67 29.60 3.61
C THR A 461 -37.69 28.47 3.55
N THR A 462 -38.75 28.56 4.36
CA THR A 462 -40.17 28.62 3.93
C THR A 462 -41.12 28.12 5.01
N THR A 463 -41.98 29.02 5.51
CA THR A 463 -43.44 28.80 5.57
C THR A 463 -44.12 30.16 5.75
N LYS A 464 -44.63 30.71 4.64
CA LYS A 464 -45.73 31.69 4.66
C LYS A 464 -47.02 30.89 4.77
N GLU A 465 -47.68 30.95 5.91
CA GLU A 465 -49.12 30.68 5.98
C GLU A 465 -49.87 32.00 5.83
N ALA A 466 -50.94 31.92 5.04
CA ALA A 466 -51.82 32.99 4.65
C ALA A 466 -53.16 32.82 5.36
N GLU A 467 -53.61 33.84 6.07
CA GLU A 467 -55.00 34.14 6.44
C GLU A 467 -55.02 35.66 6.72
N GLY A 468 -55.86 36.54 6.19
CA GLY A 468 -56.94 36.53 5.22
C GLY A 468 -57.47 37.98 5.15
N ASP A 469 -57.79 38.47 3.95
CA ASP A 469 -58.72 39.59 3.68
C ASP A 469 -60.08 39.29 4.37
N GLU A 470 -60.99 40.21 4.73
CA GLU A 470 -61.21 41.65 4.53
C GLU A 470 -62.36 42.03 5.52
N ASP A 471 -62.38 43.29 5.96
CA ASP A 471 -63.53 44.15 6.32
C ASP A 471 -64.78 43.63 7.08
N LEU A 472 -65.20 44.39 8.11
CA LEU A 472 -66.54 45.04 8.17
C LEU A 472 -66.71 45.90 9.45
N ASP A 473 -66.53 47.20 9.25
CA ASP A 473 -67.34 48.36 9.64
C ASP A 473 -68.26 48.38 10.89
N ILE A 474 -68.05 49.48 11.65
CA ILE A 474 -68.99 50.52 12.08
C ILE A 474 -70.22 50.17 12.94
N GLU A 475 -70.31 50.96 14.00
CA GLU A 475 -71.39 51.22 14.96
C GLU A 475 -72.84 51.18 14.44
N VAL A 476 -73.65 50.38 15.15
CA VAL A 476 -75.03 50.62 15.64
C VAL A 476 -75.99 51.39 14.73
N LEU A 477 -76.97 50.65 14.18
CA LEU A 477 -78.40 50.74 14.58
C LEU A 477 -79.17 49.48 14.20
#